data_AF-A0A919PVH8-F1
#
_entry.id   AF-A0A919PVH8-F1
#
_cell.length_a   1.000
_cell.length_b   1.000
_cell.length_c   1.000
_cell.angle_alpha   90.00
_cell.angle_beta   90.00
_cell.angle_gamma   90.00
#
_symmetry.space_group_name_H-M   'P 1'
#
loop_
_entity.id
_entity.type
_entity.pdbx_description
1 polymer ?
#
loop_
_entity_poly.entity_id
_entity_poly.type
_entity_poly.pdbx_seq_one_letter_code
_entity_poly.pdbx_strand_id
1 'polypeptide(L)'
;MDDQPCGCLICTGTLPGRDAKLLSTVAGQGWSALRVPGAVDFAYTVGLWHTFRLPELAMFGLEGDDMQGWLNSCAEHVRANGLPAAEVPFTGVIDGFPTQLRPVDESWRDAFFGTAHRFYRGRPVPFQQLVWPDSAGRWPWDEQATASSRTRQAFTWLPVDRHPAGGWRLLGEFGDDFPLPAEADSWALTTRAVLDGTRAPALVLFDDEVFDVLDDRGHDADDLCVTHLGSLVHRHPSLGGLGDLRDGWAATGTPAGGWHHTELTAEQRDASVAGWERGQETRVIG
;
A
#
# COMPACT_ATOMS: atom_id res chain seq x y z
N MET A 1 -26.03 18.73 -1.84
CA MET A 1 -26.14 17.52 -2.67
C MET A 1 -25.58 17.92 -4.01
N ASP A 2 -24.37 17.48 -4.33
CA ASP A 2 -23.61 17.96 -5.48
C ASP A 2 -24.26 17.43 -6.76
N ASP A 3 -24.89 18.30 -7.54
CA ASP A 3 -25.64 17.98 -8.78
C ASP A 3 -24.69 17.74 -9.97
N GLN A 4 -23.49 17.21 -9.68
CA GLN A 4 -22.45 17.08 -10.68
C GLN A 4 -22.81 15.93 -11.64
N PRO A 5 -22.88 16.18 -12.96
CA PRO A 5 -23.21 15.14 -13.93
C PRO A 5 -22.14 14.02 -13.90
N CYS A 6 -22.58 12.77 -14.02
CA CYS A 6 -21.66 11.63 -14.06
C CYS A 6 -20.85 11.66 -15.36
N GLY A 7 -19.52 11.78 -15.24
CA GLY A 7 -18.61 11.77 -16.39
C GLY A 7 -17.92 10.42 -16.64
N CYS A 8 -18.50 9.30 -16.20
CA CYS A 8 -17.88 7.98 -16.34
C CYS A 8 -17.92 7.44 -17.77
N LEU A 9 -17.17 6.36 -18.03
CA LEU A 9 -17.09 5.70 -19.33
C LEU A 9 -18.47 5.28 -19.89
N ILE A 10 -19.40 4.86 -19.02
CA ILE A 10 -20.77 4.50 -19.42
C ILE A 10 -21.53 5.74 -19.91
N CYS A 11 -21.55 6.81 -19.11
CA CYS A 11 -22.28 8.04 -19.45
C CYS A 11 -21.72 8.75 -20.69
N THR A 12 -20.42 8.61 -20.96
CA THR A 12 -19.78 9.26 -22.11
C THR A 12 -19.72 8.37 -23.35
N GLY A 13 -20.27 7.15 -23.30
CA GLY A 13 -20.27 6.21 -24.44
C GLY A 13 -18.87 5.86 -24.94
N THR A 14 -17.87 5.88 -24.05
CA THR A 14 -16.49 5.59 -24.42
C THR A 14 -16.34 4.09 -24.69
N LEU A 15 -15.59 3.73 -25.74
CA LEU A 15 -15.39 2.32 -26.09
C LEU A 15 -14.74 1.57 -24.92
N PRO A 16 -15.26 0.39 -24.52
CA PRO A 16 -14.86 -0.25 -23.27
C PRO A 16 -13.41 -0.75 -23.23
N GLY A 17 -12.82 -1.10 -24.38
CA GLY A 17 -11.49 -1.71 -24.44
C GLY A 17 -11.36 -2.90 -23.48
N ARG A 18 -10.31 -2.87 -22.64
CA ARG A 18 -10.06 -3.88 -21.59
C ARG A 18 -11.08 -3.85 -20.44
N ASP A 19 -11.81 -2.76 -20.27
CA ASP A 19 -12.78 -2.56 -19.18
C ASP A 19 -14.20 -3.04 -19.56
N ALA A 20 -14.37 -3.76 -20.69
CA ALA A 20 -15.67 -4.26 -21.17
C ALA A 20 -16.46 -5.07 -20.14
N LYS A 21 -15.78 -5.97 -19.41
CA LYS A 21 -16.42 -6.78 -18.37
C LYS A 21 -16.90 -5.91 -17.22
N LEU A 22 -16.06 -4.98 -16.75
CA LEU A 22 -16.41 -4.03 -15.70
C LEU A 22 -17.64 -3.20 -16.09
N LEU A 23 -17.64 -2.60 -17.29
CA LEU A 23 -18.76 -1.79 -17.78
C LEU A 23 -20.06 -2.60 -17.86
N SER A 24 -19.99 -3.83 -18.37
CA SER A 24 -21.15 -4.72 -18.45
C SER A 24 -21.71 -5.06 -17.07
N THR A 25 -20.84 -5.38 -16.10
CA THR A 25 -21.25 -5.65 -14.72
C THR A 25 -21.90 -4.42 -14.08
N VAL A 26 -21.27 -3.24 -14.19
CA VAL A 26 -21.82 -2.00 -13.62
C VAL A 26 -23.16 -1.64 -14.28
N ALA A 27 -23.29 -1.77 -15.59
CA ALA A 27 -24.56 -1.50 -16.28
C ALA A 27 -25.68 -2.50 -15.90
N GLY A 28 -25.32 -3.75 -15.60
CA GLY A 28 -26.28 -4.81 -15.28
C GLY A 28 -26.80 -4.78 -13.84
N GLN A 29 -25.93 -4.53 -12.85
CA GLN A 29 -26.30 -4.62 -11.42
C GLN A 29 -25.99 -3.35 -10.61
N GLY A 30 -25.29 -2.38 -11.20
CA GLY A 30 -25.03 -1.08 -10.60
C GLY A 30 -23.62 -0.88 -10.04
N TRP A 31 -22.89 -1.95 -9.71
CA TRP A 31 -21.48 -1.88 -9.30
C TRP A 31 -20.74 -3.18 -9.61
N SER A 32 -19.41 -3.13 -9.52
CA SER A 32 -18.53 -4.29 -9.56
C SER A 32 -17.54 -4.19 -8.40
N ALA A 33 -17.40 -5.25 -7.60
CA ALA A 33 -16.32 -5.36 -6.63
C ALA A 33 -15.08 -5.95 -7.31
N LEU A 34 -13.95 -5.26 -7.24
CA LEU A 34 -12.68 -5.62 -7.85
C LEU A 34 -11.68 -5.97 -6.75
N ARG A 35 -11.00 -7.11 -6.89
CA ARG A 35 -9.83 -7.47 -6.10
C ARG A 35 -8.57 -6.92 -6.78
N VAL A 36 -7.68 -6.35 -5.99
CA VAL A 36 -6.31 -6.03 -6.39
C VAL A 36 -5.36 -6.92 -5.57
N PRO A 37 -4.70 -7.89 -6.20
CA PRO A 37 -3.72 -8.71 -5.53
C PRO A 37 -2.45 -7.89 -5.25
N GLY A 38 -1.79 -8.16 -4.12
CA GLY A 38 -0.50 -7.57 -3.75
C GLY A 38 0.10 -8.28 -2.54
N ALA A 39 1.18 -7.74 -1.96
CA ALA A 39 1.73 -8.24 -0.69
C ALA A 39 0.67 -8.28 0.43
N VAL A 40 -0.26 -7.31 0.40
CA VAL A 40 -1.53 -7.39 1.10
C VAL A 40 -2.65 -7.07 0.13
N ASP A 41 -3.58 -8.01 -0.03
CA ASP A 41 -4.73 -7.83 -0.91
C ASP A 41 -5.63 -6.68 -0.41
N PHE A 42 -6.25 -6.00 -1.37
CA PHE A 42 -7.38 -5.13 -1.11
C PHE A 42 -8.44 -5.30 -2.19
N ALA A 43 -9.65 -4.84 -1.88
CA ALA A 43 -10.75 -4.82 -2.83
C ALA A 43 -11.49 -3.50 -2.75
N TYR A 44 -12.11 -3.09 -3.86
CA TYR A 44 -12.97 -1.91 -3.88
C TYR A 44 -14.08 -2.03 -4.92
N THR A 45 -15.13 -1.24 -4.75
CA THR A 45 -16.23 -1.16 -5.72
C THR A 45 -15.96 -0.10 -6.78
N VAL A 46 -16.53 -0.34 -7.96
CA VAL A 46 -16.66 0.65 -9.02
C VAL A 46 -18.09 0.64 -9.51
N GLY A 47 -18.73 1.80 -9.56
CA GLY A 47 -20.06 2.01 -10.13
C GLY A 47 -21.11 2.46 -9.12
N LEU A 48 -20.87 2.38 -7.81
CA LEU A 48 -21.84 2.83 -6.80
C LEU A 48 -22.14 4.32 -6.94
N TRP A 49 -21.11 5.13 -7.20
CA TRP A 49 -21.31 6.56 -7.41
C TRP A 49 -22.04 6.85 -8.72
N HIS A 50 -21.76 6.07 -9.76
CA HIS A 50 -22.46 6.18 -11.05
C HIS A 50 -23.96 5.86 -10.90
N THR A 51 -24.29 4.75 -10.25
CA THR A 51 -25.66 4.19 -10.26
C THR A 51 -26.54 4.75 -9.14
N PHE A 52 -26.00 4.89 -7.93
CA PHE A 52 -26.77 5.22 -6.73
C PHE A 52 -26.38 6.53 -6.06
N ARG A 53 -25.34 7.22 -6.57
CA ARG A 53 -24.72 8.39 -5.91
C ARG A 53 -24.25 8.11 -4.49
N LEU A 54 -23.90 6.85 -4.22
CA LEU A 54 -23.27 6.41 -2.99
C LEU A 54 -21.75 6.41 -3.17
N PRO A 55 -20.96 6.64 -2.11
CA PRO A 55 -19.51 6.46 -2.18
C PRO A 55 -19.14 5.07 -2.66
N GLU A 56 -18.02 4.97 -3.36
CA GLU A 56 -17.39 3.66 -3.56
C GLU A 56 -16.89 3.11 -2.22
N LEU A 57 -16.81 1.80 -2.10
CA LEU A 57 -16.40 1.10 -0.89
C LEU A 57 -15.04 0.45 -1.12
N ALA A 58 -14.18 0.46 -0.12
CA ALA A 58 -12.87 -0.21 -0.15
C ALA A 58 -12.66 -1.06 1.11
N MET A 59 -11.93 -2.16 1.00
CA MET A 59 -11.61 -3.05 2.11
C MET A 59 -10.19 -3.58 1.94
N PHE A 60 -9.45 -3.72 3.04
CA PHE A 60 -8.02 -4.05 3.03
C PHE A 60 -7.74 -5.23 3.96
N GLY A 61 -6.74 -6.04 3.65
CA GLY A 61 -6.08 -6.87 4.66
C GLY A 61 -6.67 -8.24 4.95
N LEU A 62 -7.73 -8.65 4.25
CA LEU A 62 -8.28 -10.00 4.35
C LEU A 62 -8.13 -10.74 3.01
N GLU A 63 -8.59 -11.99 2.94
CA GLU A 63 -8.54 -12.75 1.70
C GLU A 63 -9.41 -12.10 0.63
N GLY A 64 -8.85 -11.94 -0.58
CA GLY A 64 -9.46 -11.13 -1.64
C GLY A 64 -10.87 -11.54 -2.05
N ASP A 65 -11.15 -12.84 -2.12
CA ASP A 65 -12.45 -13.35 -2.55
C ASP A 65 -13.54 -13.07 -1.49
N ASP A 66 -13.18 -13.20 -0.20
CA ASP A 66 -14.08 -12.83 0.90
C ASP A 66 -14.34 -11.32 0.93
N MET A 67 -13.31 -10.49 0.70
CA MET A 67 -13.46 -9.04 0.64
C MET A 67 -14.42 -8.60 -0.47
N GLN A 68 -14.38 -9.22 -1.65
CA GLN A 68 -15.37 -8.92 -2.70
C GLN A 68 -16.80 -9.27 -2.24
N GLY A 69 -16.98 -10.41 -1.56
CA GLY A 69 -18.24 -10.81 -0.95
C GLY A 69 -18.76 -9.81 0.07
N TRP A 70 -17.93 -9.41 1.03
CA TRP A 70 -18.29 -8.42 2.05
C TRP A 70 -18.55 -7.04 1.47
N LEU A 71 -17.80 -6.59 0.46
CA LEU A 71 -18.08 -5.34 -0.23
C LEU A 71 -19.43 -5.37 -0.96
N ASN A 72 -19.81 -6.50 -1.56
CA ASN A 72 -21.14 -6.67 -2.13
C ASN A 72 -22.24 -6.62 -1.05
N SER A 73 -22.05 -7.31 0.07
CA SER A 73 -22.99 -7.24 1.21
C SER A 73 -23.11 -5.80 1.75
N CYS A 74 -21.99 -5.09 1.87
CA CYS A 74 -21.97 -3.71 2.30
C CYS A 74 -22.65 -2.78 1.28
N ALA A 75 -22.39 -2.95 -0.02
CA ALA A 75 -23.04 -2.21 -1.09
C ALA A 75 -24.57 -2.36 -1.04
N GLU A 76 -25.05 -3.59 -0.84
CA GLU A 76 -26.48 -3.87 -0.66
C GLU A 76 -27.03 -3.23 0.62
N HIS A 77 -26.29 -3.32 1.73
CA HIS A 77 -26.68 -2.71 3.00
C HIS A 77 -26.84 -1.19 2.86
N VAL A 78 -25.85 -0.49 2.29
CA VAL A 78 -25.90 0.97 2.14
C VAL A 78 -26.92 1.41 1.09
N ARG A 79 -27.18 0.58 0.08
CA ARG A 79 -28.25 0.81 -0.90
C ARG A 79 -29.63 0.75 -0.26
N ALA A 80 -29.87 -0.22 0.61
CA ALA A 80 -31.16 -0.42 1.25
C ALA A 80 -31.43 0.57 2.40
N ASN A 81 -30.40 0.92 3.17
CA ASN A 81 -30.55 1.66 4.43
C ASN A 81 -29.97 3.09 4.38
N GLY A 82 -29.29 3.45 3.29
CA GLY A 82 -28.45 4.63 3.23
C GLY A 82 -27.08 4.41 3.87
N LEU A 83 -26.19 5.38 3.72
CA LEU A 83 -24.87 5.34 4.33
C LEU A 83 -25.01 5.46 5.87
N PRO A 84 -24.46 4.54 6.67
CA PRO A 84 -24.31 4.74 8.10
C PRO A 84 -23.64 6.07 8.41
N ALA A 85 -23.97 6.66 9.55
CA ALA A 85 -23.22 7.82 10.04
C ALA A 85 -21.73 7.45 10.16
N ALA A 86 -20.86 8.39 9.80
CA ALA A 86 -19.42 8.17 9.84
C ALA A 86 -19.01 7.69 11.24
N GLU A 87 -18.13 6.68 11.28
CA GLU A 87 -17.60 6.13 12.53
C GLU A 87 -18.67 5.51 13.44
N VAL A 88 -19.85 5.15 12.91
CA VAL A 88 -20.84 4.35 13.65
C VAL A 88 -20.76 2.88 13.25
N PRO A 89 -20.50 1.96 14.20
CA PRO A 89 -20.50 0.53 13.91
C PRO A 89 -21.88 0.02 13.48
N PHE A 90 -21.89 -0.92 12.54
CA PHE A 90 -23.10 -1.58 12.04
C PHE A 90 -22.83 -3.06 11.75
N THR A 91 -23.89 -3.86 11.65
CA THR A 91 -23.82 -5.32 11.41
C THR A 91 -24.44 -5.69 10.07
N GLY A 92 -24.24 -6.94 9.65
CA GLY A 92 -24.86 -7.48 8.43
C GLY A 92 -23.96 -7.45 7.20
N VAL A 93 -22.65 -7.21 7.41
CA VAL A 93 -21.63 -7.31 6.35
C VAL A 93 -20.76 -8.54 6.58
N ILE A 94 -20.06 -8.57 7.72
CA ILE A 94 -19.29 -9.73 8.17
C ILE A 94 -20.12 -10.48 9.22
N ASP A 95 -20.31 -11.78 9.05
CA ASP A 95 -21.11 -12.57 9.98
C ASP A 95 -20.45 -12.62 11.36
N GLY A 96 -21.24 -12.36 12.42
CA GLY A 96 -20.76 -12.34 13.80
C GLY A 96 -19.90 -11.13 14.21
N PHE A 97 -19.58 -10.20 13.29
CA PHE A 97 -18.72 -9.04 13.61
C PHE A 97 -19.35 -7.71 13.20
N PRO A 98 -19.22 -6.65 14.03
CA PRO A 98 -19.55 -5.31 13.59
C PRO A 98 -18.51 -4.81 12.58
N THR A 99 -18.93 -3.94 11.68
CA THR A 99 -18.09 -3.22 10.74
C THR A 99 -18.30 -1.72 10.89
N GLN A 100 -17.36 -0.90 10.41
CA GLN A 100 -17.49 0.56 10.46
C GLN A 100 -17.04 1.16 9.13
N LEU A 101 -17.75 2.19 8.65
CA LEU A 101 -17.32 2.97 7.49
C LEU A 101 -16.53 4.20 7.93
N ARG A 102 -15.38 4.42 7.30
CA ARG A 102 -14.56 5.63 7.48
C ARG A 102 -14.22 6.23 6.11
N PRO A 103 -14.24 7.56 5.95
CA PRO A 103 -13.94 8.19 4.67
C PRO A 103 -12.50 7.89 4.25
N VAL A 104 -12.28 7.63 2.97
CA VAL A 104 -10.92 7.50 2.42
C VAL A 104 -10.41 8.89 2.06
N ASP A 105 -9.25 9.24 2.61
CA ASP A 105 -8.53 10.47 2.28
C ASP A 105 -8.09 10.47 0.81
N GLU A 106 -8.09 11.65 0.21
CA GLU A 106 -7.85 11.80 -1.23
C GLU A 106 -6.42 11.43 -1.65
N SER A 107 -5.45 11.51 -0.74
CA SER A 107 -4.05 11.15 -0.99
C SER A 107 -3.85 9.67 -1.37
N TRP A 108 -4.82 8.79 -1.07
CA TRP A 108 -4.75 7.35 -1.40
C TRP A 108 -5.25 6.99 -2.81
N ARG A 109 -5.93 7.92 -3.49
CA ARG A 109 -6.74 7.57 -4.66
C ARG A 109 -5.93 7.06 -5.83
N ASP A 110 -4.80 7.70 -6.09
CA ASP A 110 -3.96 7.38 -7.25
C ASP A 110 -3.20 6.06 -7.03
N ALA A 111 -2.81 5.78 -5.78
CA ALA A 111 -2.13 4.54 -5.41
C ALA A 111 -3.05 3.30 -5.49
N PHE A 112 -4.31 3.40 -5.06
CA PHE A 112 -5.17 2.21 -4.90
C PHE A 112 -6.28 2.05 -5.92
N PHE A 113 -6.87 3.15 -6.42
CA PHE A 113 -8.13 3.09 -7.14
C PHE A 113 -7.98 3.34 -8.64
N GLY A 114 -6.88 2.89 -9.24
CA GLY A 114 -6.57 3.13 -10.65
C GLY A 114 -7.66 2.71 -11.64
N THR A 115 -8.37 1.59 -11.40
CA THR A 115 -9.49 1.18 -12.27
C THR A 115 -10.71 2.09 -12.08
N ALA A 116 -11.02 2.52 -10.86
CA ALA A 116 -12.06 3.51 -10.62
C ALA A 116 -11.70 4.85 -11.25
N HIS A 117 -10.45 5.30 -11.10
CA HIS A 117 -9.92 6.52 -11.72
C HIS A 117 -10.14 6.49 -13.23
N ARG A 118 -9.80 5.38 -13.92
CA ARG A 118 -10.09 5.22 -15.35
C ARG A 118 -11.58 5.22 -15.66
N PHE A 119 -12.39 4.47 -14.90
CA PHE A 119 -13.84 4.39 -15.08
C PHE A 119 -14.52 5.76 -14.95
N TYR A 120 -14.09 6.57 -13.99
CA TYR A 120 -14.57 7.93 -13.75
C TYR A 120 -13.82 9.00 -14.56
N ARG A 121 -12.92 8.59 -15.46
CA ARG A 121 -12.14 9.48 -16.34
C ARG A 121 -11.37 10.56 -15.57
N GLY A 122 -10.77 10.17 -14.46
CA GLY A 122 -10.01 11.03 -13.56
C GLY A 122 -10.86 11.98 -12.71
N ARG A 123 -12.20 11.92 -12.81
CA ARG A 123 -13.06 12.71 -11.93
C ARG A 123 -13.04 12.11 -10.52
N PRO A 124 -12.82 12.91 -9.48
CA PRO A 124 -12.85 12.42 -8.12
C PRO A 124 -14.26 11.96 -7.75
N VAL A 125 -14.34 10.81 -7.08
CA VAL A 125 -15.55 10.29 -6.45
C VAL A 125 -15.23 9.94 -4.99
N PRO A 126 -16.20 10.04 -4.07
CA PRO A 126 -15.95 9.71 -2.67
C PRO A 126 -15.77 8.19 -2.49
N PHE A 127 -14.87 7.81 -1.58
CA PHE A 127 -14.65 6.44 -1.15
C PHE A 127 -14.86 6.33 0.37
N GLN A 128 -15.34 5.17 0.82
CA GLN A 128 -15.44 4.78 2.23
C GLN A 128 -14.73 3.45 2.44
N GLN A 129 -13.82 3.40 3.40
CA GLN A 129 -13.21 2.16 3.85
C GLN A 129 -14.18 1.42 4.79
N LEU A 130 -14.43 0.16 4.49
CA LEU A 130 -15.05 -0.82 5.37
C LEU A 130 -13.98 -1.41 6.31
N VAL A 131 -14.01 -0.96 7.56
CA VAL A 131 -13.09 -1.40 8.61
C VAL A 131 -13.67 -2.61 9.33
N TRP A 132 -12.80 -3.59 9.63
CA TRP A 132 -13.13 -4.79 10.38
C TRP A 132 -12.31 -4.88 11.69
N PRO A 133 -12.90 -5.42 12.78
CA PRO A 133 -12.21 -5.63 14.05
C PRO A 133 -11.47 -6.98 14.09
N ASP A 134 -10.58 -7.17 15.06
CA ASP A 134 -9.98 -8.48 15.33
C ASP A 134 -11.02 -9.50 15.84
N SER A 135 -10.59 -10.77 16.02
CA SER A 135 -11.48 -11.85 16.47
C SER A 135 -12.09 -11.66 17.87
N ALA A 136 -11.58 -10.71 18.65
CA ALA A 136 -12.14 -10.30 19.94
C ALA A 136 -13.04 -9.06 19.85
N GLY A 137 -13.32 -8.57 18.63
CA GLY A 137 -14.15 -7.39 18.38
C GLY A 137 -13.44 -6.05 18.63
N ARG A 138 -12.10 -6.03 18.72
CA ARG A 138 -11.33 -4.80 18.94
C ARG A 138 -10.94 -4.18 17.60
N TRP A 139 -11.06 -2.86 17.51
CA TRP A 139 -10.73 -2.11 16.31
C TRP A 139 -9.23 -1.98 16.11
N PRO A 140 -8.74 -1.77 14.88
CA PRO A 140 -7.30 -1.71 14.62
C PRO A 140 -6.57 -0.54 15.31
N TRP A 141 -7.29 0.50 15.74
CA TRP A 141 -6.74 1.60 16.55
C TRP A 141 -6.75 1.32 18.07
N ASP A 142 -7.36 0.23 18.53
CA ASP A 142 -7.38 -0.09 19.95
C ASP A 142 -6.02 -0.65 20.39
N GLU A 143 -5.49 -0.16 21.52
CA GLU A 143 -4.20 -0.56 22.11
C GLU A 143 -4.09 -2.05 22.42
N GLN A 144 -5.22 -2.76 22.52
CA GLN A 144 -5.26 -4.21 22.76
C GLN A 144 -5.53 -5.05 21.50
N ALA A 145 -5.83 -4.43 20.36
CA ALA A 145 -6.04 -5.16 19.12
C ALA A 145 -4.81 -5.96 18.69
N THR A 146 -5.04 -7.11 18.05
CA THR A 146 -3.94 -7.92 17.53
C THR A 146 -3.07 -7.13 16.55
N ALA A 147 -1.75 -7.29 16.63
CA ALA A 147 -0.80 -6.66 15.71
C ALA A 147 -1.21 -6.91 14.24
N SER A 148 -1.65 -8.12 13.95
CA SER A 148 -2.11 -8.52 12.62
C SER A 148 -3.30 -7.69 12.11
N SER A 149 -4.28 -7.37 12.94
CA SER A 149 -5.41 -6.50 12.52
C SER A 149 -4.96 -5.06 12.25
N ARG A 150 -3.98 -4.57 13.02
CA ARG A 150 -3.41 -3.22 12.84
C ARG A 150 -2.60 -3.09 11.56
N THR A 151 -1.80 -4.09 11.24
CA THR A 151 -0.86 -4.01 10.11
C THR A 151 -1.49 -4.43 8.79
N ARG A 152 -2.51 -5.30 8.81
CA ARG A 152 -3.17 -5.76 7.57
C ARG A 152 -4.08 -4.73 6.93
N GLN A 153 -4.61 -3.76 7.67
CA GLN A 153 -5.49 -2.73 7.11
C GLN A 153 -4.73 -1.42 6.92
N ALA A 154 -4.83 -0.81 5.73
CA ALA A 154 -4.48 0.58 5.58
C ALA A 154 -5.47 1.45 6.38
N PHE A 155 -4.98 2.47 7.09
CA PHE A 155 -5.81 3.47 7.76
C PHE A 155 -6.08 4.62 6.79
N THR A 156 -6.85 4.33 5.75
CA THR A 156 -6.99 5.25 4.62
C THR A 156 -7.78 6.52 4.96
N TRP A 157 -8.37 6.61 6.15
CA TRP A 157 -8.94 7.84 6.70
C TRP A 157 -7.90 8.85 7.21
N LEU A 158 -6.64 8.45 7.30
CA LEU A 158 -5.52 9.36 7.51
C LEU A 158 -4.91 9.71 6.15
N PRO A 159 -4.43 10.95 5.94
CA PRO A 159 -3.57 11.24 4.79
C PRO A 159 -2.35 10.30 4.75
N VAL A 160 -1.88 9.95 3.55
CA VAL A 160 -0.73 9.04 3.34
C VAL A 160 0.49 9.44 4.19
N ASP A 161 0.83 10.73 4.23
CA ASP A 161 1.99 11.25 4.98
C ASP A 161 1.87 11.13 6.52
N ARG A 162 0.64 10.94 7.01
CA ARG A 162 0.28 10.74 8.43
C ARG A 162 -0.05 9.28 8.75
N HIS A 163 -0.08 8.40 7.77
CA HIS A 163 -0.24 6.98 8.03
C HIS A 163 0.95 6.46 8.87
N PRO A 164 0.73 5.54 9.82
CA PRO A 164 1.82 4.82 10.47
C PRO A 164 2.78 4.25 9.42
N ALA A 165 4.07 4.18 9.73
CA ALA A 165 4.99 3.55 8.80
C ALA A 165 4.65 2.04 8.64
N GLY A 166 5.15 1.47 7.55
CA GLY A 166 4.81 0.11 7.11
C GLY A 166 4.35 0.05 5.65
N GLY A 167 4.12 -1.17 5.17
CA GLY A 167 3.87 -1.45 3.75
C GLY A 167 2.77 -0.61 3.11
N TRP A 168 1.66 -0.36 3.82
CA TRP A 168 0.57 0.47 3.30
C TRP A 168 0.97 1.93 3.05
N ARG A 169 1.72 2.56 3.95
CA ARG A 169 2.20 3.93 3.74
C ARG A 169 3.10 4.00 2.51
N LEU A 170 4.01 3.04 2.37
CA LEU A 170 4.95 2.99 1.26
C LEU A 170 4.24 2.75 -0.08
N LEU A 171 3.28 1.83 -0.11
CA LEU A 171 2.44 1.62 -1.29
C LEU A 171 1.61 2.87 -1.62
N GLY A 172 1.16 3.63 -0.60
CA GLY A 172 0.50 4.91 -0.79
C GLY A 172 1.40 6.03 -1.33
N GLU A 173 2.65 6.12 -0.87
CA GLU A 173 3.60 7.16 -1.26
C GLU A 173 4.23 6.91 -2.64
N PHE A 174 4.52 5.63 -2.97
CA PHE A 174 5.21 5.26 -4.21
C PHE A 174 4.28 4.72 -5.30
N GLY A 175 3.11 4.19 -4.94
CA GLY A 175 2.26 3.47 -5.89
C GLY A 175 2.99 2.32 -6.57
N ASP A 176 2.76 2.16 -7.86
CA ASP A 176 3.46 1.17 -8.71
C ASP A 176 4.82 1.67 -9.24
N ASP A 177 5.17 2.94 -8.98
CA ASP A 177 6.35 3.63 -9.55
C ASP A 177 7.55 3.61 -8.60
N PHE A 178 7.74 2.50 -7.87
CA PHE A 178 8.90 2.37 -6.98
C PHE A 178 10.21 2.33 -7.79
N PRO A 179 11.23 3.13 -7.44
CA PRO A 179 12.37 3.36 -8.34
C PRO A 179 13.49 2.31 -8.25
N LEU A 180 13.29 1.25 -7.48
CA LEU A 180 14.23 0.14 -7.31
C LEU A 180 13.60 -1.16 -7.85
N PRO A 181 14.39 -2.18 -8.20
CA PRO A 181 13.91 -3.44 -8.75
C PRO A 181 13.32 -4.37 -7.66
N ALA A 182 12.44 -3.84 -6.81
CA ALA A 182 11.75 -4.54 -5.73
C ALA A 182 10.45 -3.81 -5.36
N GLU A 183 9.70 -4.34 -4.40
CA GLU A 183 8.53 -3.64 -3.85
C GLU A 183 8.96 -2.71 -2.71
N ALA A 184 8.22 -1.63 -2.50
CA ALA A 184 8.57 -0.63 -1.48
C ALA A 184 8.56 -1.23 -0.05
N ASP A 185 7.79 -2.29 0.19
CA ASP A 185 7.72 -3.00 1.46
C ASP A 185 8.75 -4.14 1.59
N SER A 186 9.61 -4.36 0.59
CA SER A 186 10.73 -5.30 0.70
C SER A 186 11.65 -4.91 1.86
N TRP A 187 12.18 -5.91 2.57
CA TRP A 187 13.07 -5.67 3.71
C TRP A 187 14.47 -5.27 3.24
N ALA A 188 15.07 -4.32 3.96
CA ALA A 188 16.43 -3.90 3.75
C ALA A 188 17.21 -3.83 5.07
N LEU A 189 18.46 -4.34 5.06
CA LEU A 189 19.43 -4.10 6.12
C LEU A 189 19.98 -2.70 5.95
N THR A 190 20.08 -1.95 7.04
CA THR A 190 20.59 -0.59 7.02
C THR A 190 21.23 -0.23 8.36
N THR A 191 21.79 0.97 8.47
CA THR A 191 22.21 1.53 9.76
C THR A 191 21.13 2.47 10.28
N ARG A 192 21.01 2.60 11.61
CA ARG A 192 20.11 3.60 12.21
C ARG A 192 20.47 5.01 11.74
N ALA A 193 21.76 5.29 11.58
CA ALA A 193 22.22 6.57 11.05
C ALA A 193 21.68 6.88 9.64
N VAL A 194 21.61 5.89 8.75
CA VAL A 194 20.99 6.02 7.42
C VAL A 194 19.47 6.15 7.55
N LEU A 195 18.82 5.30 8.34
CA LEU A 195 17.36 5.35 8.54
C LEU A 195 16.88 6.73 9.03
N ASP A 196 17.58 7.31 10.00
CA ASP A 196 17.24 8.62 10.58
C ASP A 196 17.69 9.81 9.70
N GLY A 197 18.42 9.53 8.61
CA GLY A 197 18.91 10.55 7.67
C GLY A 197 20.14 11.33 8.14
N THR A 198 20.80 10.87 9.21
CA THR A 198 22.02 11.51 9.73
C THR A 198 23.27 11.18 8.91
N ARG A 199 23.26 10.06 8.20
CA ARG A 199 24.26 9.66 7.21
C ARG A 199 23.59 9.34 5.89
N ALA A 200 24.32 9.57 4.79
CA ALA A 200 23.87 9.21 3.45
C ALA A 200 24.26 7.76 3.13
N PRO A 201 23.45 7.03 2.33
CA PRO A 201 23.85 5.76 1.77
C PRO A 201 25.13 5.90 0.94
N ALA A 202 26.10 5.02 1.17
CA ALA A 202 27.37 4.94 0.44
C ALA A 202 27.54 3.59 -0.26
N LEU A 203 26.83 2.55 0.20
CA LEU A 203 26.94 1.19 -0.32
C LEU A 203 25.54 0.57 -0.36
N VAL A 204 25.15 0.09 -1.55
CA VAL A 204 23.91 -0.68 -1.74
C VAL A 204 24.26 -2.05 -2.31
N LEU A 205 23.76 -3.13 -1.71
CA LEU A 205 23.87 -4.49 -2.24
C LEU A 205 22.47 -4.97 -2.59
N PHE A 206 22.35 -5.74 -3.67
CA PHE A 206 21.13 -6.46 -4.03
C PHE A 206 21.50 -7.91 -4.35
N ASP A 207 21.05 -8.86 -3.52
CA ASP A 207 21.31 -10.29 -3.65
C ASP A 207 20.11 -11.06 -3.09
N ASP A 208 19.63 -12.06 -3.83
CA ASP A 208 18.51 -12.94 -3.44
C ASP A 208 17.25 -12.17 -3.01
N GLU A 209 16.88 -11.16 -3.80
CA GLU A 209 15.72 -10.27 -3.57
C GLU A 209 15.83 -9.37 -2.31
N VAL A 210 17.00 -9.32 -1.67
CA VAL A 210 17.23 -8.58 -0.44
C VAL A 210 18.20 -7.42 -0.67
N PHE A 211 17.93 -6.30 0.00
CA PHE A 211 18.77 -5.11 -0.08
C PHE A 211 19.57 -4.88 1.19
N ASP A 212 20.84 -4.53 1.03
CA ASP A 212 21.60 -3.82 2.07
C ASP A 212 21.79 -2.38 1.61
N VAL A 213 21.43 -1.40 2.44
CA VAL A 213 21.57 0.03 2.16
C VAL A 213 22.33 0.67 3.32
N LEU A 214 23.63 0.82 3.16
CA LEU A 214 24.57 1.11 4.23
C LEU A 214 25.29 2.44 3.98
N ASP A 215 25.72 3.08 5.06
CA ASP A 215 26.66 4.21 4.98
C ASP A 215 28.09 3.70 4.78
N ASP A 216 29.06 4.62 4.87
CA ASP A 216 30.49 4.39 4.68
C ASP A 216 31.10 3.37 5.66
N ARG A 217 30.41 3.04 6.76
CA ARG A 217 30.84 2.01 7.71
C ARG A 217 30.51 0.59 7.24
N GLY A 218 29.64 0.43 6.24
CA GLY A 218 29.24 -0.87 5.72
C GLY A 218 28.68 -1.80 6.79
N HIS A 219 28.95 -3.09 6.67
CA HIS A 219 28.49 -4.12 7.62
C HIS A 219 29.18 -4.05 8.98
N ASP A 220 30.27 -3.28 9.11
CA ASP A 220 30.98 -3.10 10.39
C ASP A 220 30.29 -2.09 11.32
N ALA A 221 29.19 -1.47 10.87
CA ALA A 221 28.39 -0.57 11.68
C ALA A 221 27.87 -1.28 12.96
N ASP A 222 27.92 -0.56 14.07
CA ASP A 222 27.47 -1.00 15.39
C ASP A 222 25.97 -0.74 15.63
N ASP A 223 25.30 -0.08 14.67
CA ASP A 223 23.89 0.30 14.70
C ASP A 223 23.08 -0.29 13.53
N LEU A 224 23.44 -1.50 13.06
CA LEU A 224 22.67 -2.22 12.05
C LEU A 224 21.23 -2.49 12.52
N CYS A 225 20.29 -2.33 11.60
CA CYS A 225 18.87 -2.59 11.81
C CYS A 225 18.20 -2.97 10.48
N VAL A 226 16.97 -3.48 10.57
CA VAL A 226 16.18 -3.86 9.40
C VAL A 226 14.92 -2.99 9.31
N THR A 227 14.63 -2.49 8.12
CA THR A 227 13.47 -1.63 7.80
C THR A 227 12.93 -1.93 6.40
N HIS A 228 11.80 -1.34 6.04
CA HIS A 228 11.28 -1.41 4.66
C HIS A 228 12.09 -0.51 3.73
N LEU A 229 12.47 -1.03 2.56
CA LEU A 229 13.29 -0.37 1.54
C LEU A 229 12.69 0.98 1.10
N GLY A 230 11.37 1.06 0.98
CA GLY A 230 10.68 2.29 0.63
C GLY A 230 10.90 3.42 1.65
N SER A 231 11.08 3.10 2.93
CA SER A 231 11.42 4.11 3.95
C SER A 231 12.77 4.75 3.65
N LEU A 232 13.72 3.96 3.15
CA LEU A 232 15.06 4.43 2.78
C LEU A 232 15.01 5.26 1.51
N VAL A 233 14.25 4.85 0.48
CA VAL A 233 14.05 5.65 -0.74
C VAL A 233 13.36 6.97 -0.45
N HIS A 234 12.34 6.96 0.42
CA HIS A 234 11.65 8.17 0.85
C HIS A 234 12.63 9.12 1.55
N ARG A 235 13.50 8.56 2.40
CA ARG A 235 14.47 9.35 3.15
C ARG A 235 15.61 9.86 2.27
N HIS A 236 16.05 9.05 1.32
CA HIS A 236 17.22 9.27 0.47
C HIS A 236 16.85 9.14 -1.02
N PRO A 237 16.34 10.22 -1.65
CA PRO A 237 15.94 10.20 -3.05
C PRO A 237 17.07 9.83 -4.04
N SER A 238 18.34 9.92 -3.63
CA SER A 238 19.50 9.48 -4.44
C SER A 238 19.50 7.98 -4.75
N LEU A 239 18.77 7.18 -3.97
CA LEU A 239 18.57 5.76 -4.25
C LEU A 239 17.74 5.52 -5.52
N GLY A 240 16.96 6.50 -5.97
CA GLY A 240 16.18 6.37 -7.21
C GLY A 240 17.03 6.22 -8.49
N GLY A 241 18.34 6.46 -8.41
CA GLY A 241 19.28 6.19 -9.50
C GLY A 241 19.69 4.73 -9.67
N LEU A 242 19.14 3.81 -8.86
CA LEU A 242 19.51 2.39 -8.82
C LEU A 242 18.45 1.45 -9.40
N GLY A 243 17.52 1.96 -10.21
CA GLY A 243 16.46 1.15 -10.83
C GLY A 243 16.95 0.07 -11.78
N ASP A 244 18.21 0.13 -12.23
CA ASP A 244 18.86 -0.87 -13.08
C ASP A 244 19.87 -1.76 -12.33
N LEU A 245 19.92 -1.67 -10.99
CA LEU A 245 20.74 -2.55 -10.17
C LEU A 245 20.27 -4.01 -10.36
N ARG A 246 21.22 -4.92 -10.52
CA ARG A 246 20.93 -6.33 -10.81
C ARG A 246 21.09 -7.17 -9.56
N ASP A 247 20.34 -8.26 -9.48
CA ASP A 247 20.57 -9.28 -8.46
C ASP A 247 22.02 -9.80 -8.55
N GLY A 248 22.68 -9.94 -7.41
CA GLY A 248 24.09 -10.29 -7.30
C GLY A 248 25.07 -9.13 -7.49
N TRP A 249 24.61 -7.87 -7.43
CA TRP A 249 25.45 -6.68 -7.64
C TRP A 249 25.44 -5.72 -6.44
N ALA A 250 26.52 -4.96 -6.31
CA ALA A 250 26.64 -3.81 -5.44
C ALA A 250 26.71 -2.51 -6.24
N ALA A 251 26.22 -1.44 -5.64
CA ALA A 251 26.41 -0.07 -6.07
C ALA A 251 27.13 0.73 -4.97
N THR A 252 28.28 1.30 -5.30
CA THR A 252 29.03 2.18 -4.38
C THR A 252 28.87 3.64 -4.80
N GLY A 253 28.60 4.51 -3.83
CA GLY A 253 28.46 5.94 -4.05
C GLY A 253 29.76 6.56 -4.54
N THR A 254 29.68 7.39 -5.58
CA THR A 254 30.82 8.09 -6.16
C THR A 254 30.90 9.53 -5.64
N PRO A 255 32.10 10.15 -5.58
CA PRO A 255 32.24 11.55 -5.18
C PRO A 255 31.48 12.54 -6.08
N ALA A 256 31.14 12.14 -7.31
CA ALA A 256 30.39 12.94 -8.28
C ALA A 256 28.86 12.87 -8.10
N GLY A 257 28.35 12.12 -7.12
CA GLY A 257 26.92 12.01 -6.83
C GLY A 257 26.17 10.96 -7.66
N GLY A 258 26.87 9.96 -8.21
CA GLY A 258 26.29 8.80 -8.88
C GLY A 258 26.73 7.48 -8.26
N TRP A 259 26.39 6.36 -8.90
CA TRP A 259 26.67 5.01 -8.42
C TRP A 259 27.63 4.27 -9.35
N HIS A 260 28.55 3.49 -8.77
CA HIS A 260 29.42 2.57 -9.51
C HIS A 260 29.01 1.13 -9.22
N HIS A 261 28.68 0.37 -10.25
CA HIS A 261 28.13 -0.98 -10.13
C HIS A 261 29.22 -2.05 -10.29
N THR A 262 29.24 -3.03 -9.38
CA THR A 262 30.16 -4.17 -9.41
C THR A 262 29.45 -5.46 -9.02
N GLU A 263 29.88 -6.61 -9.53
CA GLU A 263 29.40 -7.90 -9.04
C GLU A 263 29.81 -8.12 -7.58
N LEU A 264 28.93 -8.77 -6.81
CA LEU A 264 29.21 -9.09 -5.41
C LEU A 264 30.34 -10.11 -5.30
N THR A 265 31.30 -9.78 -4.45
CA THR A 265 32.33 -10.71 -3.99
C THR A 265 31.77 -11.69 -2.96
N ALA A 266 32.45 -12.82 -2.76
CA ALA A 266 32.08 -13.76 -1.70
C ALA A 266 32.14 -13.10 -0.31
N GLU A 267 33.16 -12.26 -0.07
CA GLU A 267 33.33 -11.52 1.18
C GLU A 267 32.14 -10.60 1.48
N GLN A 268 31.61 -9.90 0.46
CA GLN A 268 30.43 -9.05 0.63
C GLN A 268 29.16 -9.87 0.94
N ARG A 269 29.00 -11.04 0.34
CA ARG A 269 27.88 -11.94 0.66
C ARG A 269 27.97 -12.45 2.10
N ASP A 270 29.16 -12.88 2.51
CA ASP A 270 29.39 -13.36 3.88
C ASP A 270 29.14 -12.24 4.91
N ALA A 271 29.60 -11.02 4.61
CA ALA A 271 29.35 -9.84 5.45
C ALA A 271 27.86 -9.47 5.53
N SER A 272 27.14 -9.57 4.42
CA SER A 272 25.69 -9.38 4.35
C SER A 272 24.96 -10.36 5.25
N VAL A 273 25.21 -11.66 5.09
CA VAL A 273 24.60 -12.72 5.93
C VAL A 273 24.82 -12.43 7.41
N ALA A 274 26.07 -12.15 7.81
CA ALA A 274 26.39 -11.83 9.21
C ALA A 274 25.72 -10.52 9.68
N GLY A 275 25.59 -9.52 8.80
CA GLY A 275 24.90 -8.26 9.08
C GLY A 275 23.41 -8.45 9.31
N TRP A 276 22.75 -9.29 8.51
CA TRP A 276 21.35 -9.67 8.68
C TRP A 276 21.10 -10.40 10.00
N GLU A 277 21.99 -11.32 10.39
CA GLU A 277 21.91 -11.98 11.70
C GLU A 277 21.94 -10.97 12.86
N ARG A 278 22.83 -9.96 12.80
CA ARG A 278 22.90 -8.89 13.82
C ARG A 278 21.70 -7.92 13.75
N GLY A 279 21.25 -7.56 12.55
CA GLY A 279 20.20 -6.58 12.33
C GLY A 279 18.80 -7.12 12.63
N GLN A 280 18.55 -8.43 12.47
CA GLN A 280 17.25 -9.06 12.74
C GLN A 280 16.81 -8.95 14.19
N GLU A 281 17.74 -8.84 15.15
CA GLU A 281 17.43 -8.61 16.56
C GLU A 281 16.86 -7.19 16.81
N THR A 282 17.07 -6.26 15.88
CA THR A 282 16.59 -4.88 15.91
C THR A 282 15.75 -4.57 14.66
N ARG A 283 14.60 -5.24 14.54
CA ARG A 283 13.58 -4.86 13.55
C ARG A 283 12.94 -3.54 13.95
N VAL A 284 13.16 -2.50 13.14
CA VAL A 284 12.44 -1.23 13.28
C VAL A 284 11.22 -1.31 12.39
N ILE A 285 10.14 -1.82 12.97
CA ILE A 285 8.80 -1.68 12.39
C ILE A 285 8.32 -0.29 12.83
N GLY A 286 8.73 0.73 12.08
CA GLY A 286 8.18 2.08 12.24
C GLY A 286 6.70 2.10 11.91
#